data_AF-A0A7C7PYE7-F1
#
_entry.id   AF-A0A7C7PYE7-F1
#
_cell.length_a   1.000
_cell.length_b   1.000
_cell.length_c   1.000
_cell.angle_alpha   90.00
_cell.angle_beta   90.00
_cell.angle_gamma   90.00
#
_symmetry.space_group_name_H-M   'P 1'
#
loop_
_entity.id
_entity.type
_entity.pdbx_description
1 polymer ?
#
loop_
_entity_poly.entity_id
_entity_poly.type
_entity_poly.pdbx_seq_one_letter_code
_entity_poly.pdbx_strand_id
1 'polypeptide(L)'
;HRMQELVSKDKEPITPFIDKVRQLYRDLGVSTILVIGGSGDYFDVADCVICMVEYKPHDLTEQARVIAEKYKAERKPEGGEYFGRITERVPLAHSFDPSKGKREVKISSKGLQSIAFGTHNIDLGAVEQLVDISQTRAIGDAIYYATRYMDGRRRLREIVEAVLSDIEEKGLDVLSPRPVGDYARFRGLELAAAINRLRTLSVRQRP
;
A
#
# COMPACT_ATOMS: atom_id res chain seq x y z
N HIS A 1 -22.27 14.41 -9.90
CA HIS A 1 -23.15 15.55 -9.60
C HIS A 1 -24.41 15.13 -8.85
N ARG A 2 -25.23 14.16 -9.30
CA ARG A 2 -26.47 13.74 -8.60
C ARG A 2 -26.33 13.46 -7.11
N MET A 3 -25.29 12.72 -6.71
CA MET A 3 -25.03 12.45 -5.28
C MET A 3 -24.64 13.72 -4.51
N GLN A 4 -23.90 14.64 -5.14
CA GLN A 4 -23.49 15.92 -4.55
C GLN A 4 -24.66 16.91 -4.44
N GLU A 5 -25.70 16.76 -5.26
CA GLU A 5 -26.94 17.52 -5.15
C GLU A 5 -27.82 16.99 -4.01
N LEU A 6 -27.80 15.67 -3.78
CA LEU A 6 -28.56 15.04 -2.70
C LEU A 6 -27.90 15.22 -1.33
N VAL A 7 -26.58 15.09 -1.25
CA VAL A 7 -25.79 15.20 -0.02
C VAL A 7 -24.73 16.26 -0.18
N SER A 8 -24.82 17.28 0.67
CA SER A 8 -23.87 18.38 0.70
C SER A 8 -22.51 17.92 1.20
N LYS A 9 -21.43 18.58 0.72
CA LYS A 9 -20.04 18.15 0.99
C LYS A 9 -19.68 18.11 2.48
N ASP A 10 -20.27 18.98 3.29
CA ASP A 10 -20.09 18.99 4.76
C ASP A 10 -20.59 17.69 5.43
N LYS A 11 -21.44 16.92 4.75
CA LYS A 11 -21.99 15.64 5.23
C LYS A 11 -21.39 14.43 4.52
N GLU A 12 -20.52 14.64 3.53
CA GLU A 12 -19.87 13.57 2.76
C GLU A 12 -18.36 13.52 3.09
N PRO A 13 -17.94 12.64 4.02
CA PRO A 13 -16.54 12.56 4.43
C PRO A 13 -15.62 11.98 3.34
N ILE A 14 -16.17 11.30 2.34
CA ILE A 14 -15.37 10.68 1.29
C ILE A 14 -15.03 11.71 0.22
N THR A 15 -13.75 11.79 -0.12
CA THR A 15 -13.30 12.46 -1.35
C THR A 15 -12.97 11.39 -2.38
N PRO A 16 -13.67 11.36 -3.52
CA PRO A 16 -13.49 10.29 -4.49
C PRO A 16 -12.12 10.36 -5.16
N PHE A 17 -11.59 9.20 -5.56
CA PHE A 17 -10.22 9.11 -6.10
C PHE A 17 -9.99 9.98 -7.35
N ILE A 18 -11.00 10.12 -8.21
CA ILE A 18 -10.97 11.00 -9.39
C ILE A 18 -10.59 12.46 -9.06
N ASP A 19 -10.92 12.95 -7.86
CA ASP A 19 -10.53 14.30 -7.43
C ASP A 19 -9.08 14.43 -6.97
N LYS A 20 -8.49 13.31 -6.56
CA LYS A 20 -7.14 13.26 -6.00
C LYS A 20 -6.11 12.73 -7.00
N VAL A 21 -6.54 12.00 -8.05
CA VAL A 21 -5.64 11.33 -9.00
C VAL A 21 -4.71 12.30 -9.74
N ARG A 22 -5.22 13.47 -10.17
CA ARG A 22 -4.36 14.50 -10.79
C ARG A 22 -3.38 15.11 -9.81
N GLN A 23 -3.80 15.29 -8.56
CA GLN A 23 -2.94 15.84 -7.51
C GLN A 23 -1.83 14.86 -7.12
N LEU A 24 -2.10 13.55 -7.11
CA LEU A 24 -1.07 12.52 -6.92
C LEU A 24 0.04 12.64 -7.95
N TYR A 25 -0.31 12.81 -9.22
CA TYR A 25 0.67 12.98 -10.28
C TYR A 25 1.41 14.32 -10.17
N ARG A 26 0.67 15.43 -10.12
CA ARG A 26 1.25 16.77 -10.15
C ARG A 26 2.09 17.10 -8.90
N ASP A 27 1.62 16.72 -7.72
CA ASP A 27 2.24 17.14 -6.45
C ASP A 27 3.26 16.11 -5.94
N LEU A 28 3.06 14.82 -6.24
CA LEU A 28 3.91 13.73 -5.72
C LEU A 28 4.62 12.92 -6.81
N GLY A 29 4.40 13.21 -8.10
CA GLY A 29 5.01 12.48 -9.22
C GLY A 29 4.51 11.04 -9.36
N VAL A 30 3.36 10.70 -8.77
CA VAL A 30 2.84 9.33 -8.76
C VAL A 30 1.88 9.13 -9.94
N SER A 31 2.32 8.39 -10.95
CA SER A 31 1.46 7.93 -12.05
C SER A 31 0.49 6.84 -11.59
N THR A 32 -0.68 6.77 -12.22
CA THR A 32 -1.71 5.78 -11.93
C THR A 32 -2.15 5.07 -13.21
N ILE A 33 -2.21 3.74 -13.17
CA ILE A 33 -2.87 2.92 -14.19
C ILE A 33 -4.14 2.36 -13.56
N LEU A 34 -5.30 2.60 -14.18
CA LEU A 34 -6.60 2.23 -13.64
C LEU A 34 -7.41 1.49 -14.71
N VAL A 35 -7.89 0.29 -14.37
CA VAL A 35 -8.85 -0.45 -15.20
C VAL A 35 -10.25 0.05 -14.86
N ILE A 36 -10.98 0.56 -15.87
CA ILE A 36 -12.34 1.07 -15.74
C ILE A 36 -13.23 0.41 -16.81
N GLY A 37 -14.52 0.25 -16.49
CA GLY A 37 -15.51 -0.26 -17.45
C GLY A 37 -16.89 0.40 -17.36
N GLY A 38 -17.27 0.92 -16.18
CA GLY A 38 -18.62 1.45 -15.92
C GLY A 38 -18.72 2.97 -15.74
N SER A 39 -17.61 3.71 -15.83
CA SER A 39 -17.62 5.18 -15.68
C SER A 39 -16.67 5.82 -16.68
N GLY A 40 -17.19 6.78 -17.45
CA GLY A 40 -16.41 7.65 -18.33
C GLY A 40 -15.88 8.91 -17.64
N ASP A 41 -16.16 9.10 -16.34
CA ASP A 41 -15.78 10.32 -15.61
C ASP A 41 -14.25 10.53 -15.62
N TYR A 42 -13.48 9.43 -15.67
CA TYR A 42 -12.02 9.50 -15.70
C TYR A 42 -11.43 10.03 -17.02
N PHE A 43 -12.22 10.15 -18.10
CA PHE A 43 -11.74 10.73 -19.36
C PHE A 43 -11.29 12.20 -19.17
N ASP A 44 -11.93 12.95 -18.26
CA ASP A 44 -11.56 14.33 -17.94
C ASP A 44 -10.16 14.45 -17.32
N VAL A 45 -9.65 13.36 -16.73
CA VAL A 45 -8.41 13.34 -15.95
C VAL A 45 -7.42 12.27 -16.42
N ALA A 46 -7.63 11.64 -17.57
CA ALA A 46 -6.71 10.66 -18.12
C ALA A 46 -5.73 11.32 -19.10
N ASP A 47 -4.46 10.91 -19.07
CA ASP A 47 -3.48 11.28 -20.10
C ASP A 47 -3.49 10.31 -21.27
N CYS A 48 -3.83 9.05 -21.02
CA CYS A 48 -3.87 7.97 -22.00
C CYS A 48 -5.05 7.05 -21.70
N VAL A 49 -5.80 6.68 -22.73
CA VAL A 49 -6.93 5.75 -22.63
C VAL A 49 -6.69 4.57 -23.56
N ILE A 50 -6.46 3.40 -22.98
CA ILE A 50 -6.29 2.14 -23.72
C ILE A 50 -7.55 1.30 -23.55
N CYS A 51 -8.17 0.93 -24.66
CA CYS A 51 -9.29 0.01 -24.69
C CYS A 51 -8.82 -1.39 -25.14
N MET A 52 -9.25 -2.42 -24.43
CA MET A 52 -8.99 -3.81 -24.80
C MET A 52 -10.21 -4.35 -25.57
N VAL A 53 -10.03 -4.65 -26.85
CA VAL A 53 -11.06 -5.27 -27.71
C VAL A 53 -10.53 -6.62 -28.17
N GLU A 54 -11.22 -7.71 -27.83
CA GLU A 54 -10.78 -9.07 -28.19
C GLU A 54 -9.30 -9.34 -27.83
N TYR A 55 -8.89 -8.90 -26.64
CA TYR A 55 -7.51 -8.99 -26.12
C TYR A 55 -6.46 -8.18 -26.89
N LYS A 56 -6.88 -7.26 -27.77
CA LYS A 56 -5.99 -6.31 -28.46
C LYS A 56 -6.11 -4.90 -27.87
N PRO A 57 -4.99 -4.23 -27.55
CA PRO A 57 -5.02 -2.87 -27.06
C PRO A 57 -5.22 -1.87 -28.21
N HIS A 58 -6.09 -0.90 -27.99
CA HIS A 58 -6.32 0.23 -28.87
C HIS A 58 -6.16 1.53 -28.10
N ASP A 59 -5.32 2.43 -28.60
CA ASP A 59 -5.23 3.80 -28.07
C ASP A 59 -6.48 4.57 -28.51
N LEU A 60 -7.34 4.88 -27.53
CA LEU A 60 -8.57 5.64 -27.72
C LEU A 60 -8.51 7.01 -27.03
N THR A 61 -7.32 7.55 -26.80
CA THR A 61 -7.11 8.81 -26.06
C THR A 61 -7.85 9.98 -26.71
N GLU A 62 -7.75 10.14 -28.03
CA GLU A 62 -8.43 11.23 -28.74
C GLU A 62 -9.96 11.06 -28.73
N GLN A 63 -10.47 9.84 -28.89
CA GLN A 63 -11.91 9.58 -28.81
C GLN A 63 -12.45 9.88 -27.40
N ALA A 64 -11.72 9.49 -26.36
CA ALA A 64 -12.07 9.80 -24.98
C ALA A 64 -12.11 11.32 -24.74
N ARG A 65 -11.16 12.07 -25.28
CA ARG A 65 -11.11 13.53 -25.20
C ARG A 65 -12.31 14.19 -25.89
N VAL A 66 -12.68 13.74 -27.09
CA VAL A 66 -13.86 14.22 -27.82
C VAL A 66 -15.14 13.97 -27.01
N ILE A 67 -15.25 12.81 -26.36
CA ILE A 67 -16.42 12.47 -25.52
C ILE A 67 -16.48 13.36 -24.28
N ALA A 68 -15.36 13.55 -23.58
CA ALA A 68 -15.26 14.42 -22.42
C ALA A 68 -15.63 15.87 -22.75
N GLU A 69 -15.19 16.38 -23.90
CA GLU A 69 -15.54 17.73 -24.36
C GLU A 69 -17.03 17.87 -24.74
N LYS A 70 -17.62 16.83 -25.35
CA LYS A 70 -19.05 16.80 -25.71
C LYS A 70 -19.96 16.70 -24.48
N TYR A 71 -19.55 15.93 -23.48
CA TYR A 71 -20.33 15.69 -22.25
C TYR A 71 -19.53 16.15 -21.04
N LYS A 72 -19.32 17.47 -20.94
CA LYS A 72 -18.57 18.06 -19.82
C LYS A 72 -19.18 17.60 -18.51
N ALA A 73 -18.33 17.05 -17.63
CA ALA A 73 -18.78 16.67 -16.30
C ALA A 73 -19.31 17.91 -15.56
N GLU A 74 -20.58 17.85 -15.14
CA GLU A 74 -21.20 18.85 -14.25
C GLU A 74 -20.74 18.69 -12.78
N ARG A 75 -19.74 17.82 -12.56
CA ARG A 75 -19.23 17.49 -11.25
C ARG A 75 -18.36 18.63 -10.73
N LYS A 76 -18.60 19.04 -9.48
CA LYS A 76 -17.72 19.97 -8.78
C LYS A 76 -16.54 19.18 -8.19
N PRO A 77 -15.28 19.57 -8.45
CA PRO A 77 -14.13 18.92 -7.84
C PRO A 77 -14.08 19.23 -6.35
N GLU A 78 -13.84 18.21 -5.53
CA GLU A 78 -13.84 18.30 -4.07
C GLU A 78 -12.47 17.95 -3.45
N GLY A 79 -11.45 17.72 -4.29
CA GLY A 79 -10.10 17.35 -3.88
C GLY A 79 -9.28 18.48 -3.28
N GLY A 80 -9.79 19.72 -3.26
CA GLY A 80 -9.01 20.92 -2.95
C GLY A 80 -8.00 21.26 -4.04
N GLU A 81 -7.03 22.13 -3.73
CA GLU A 81 -6.01 22.51 -4.71
C GLU A 81 -4.83 21.52 -4.74
N TYR A 82 -4.45 20.93 -3.60
CA TYR A 82 -3.28 20.06 -3.47
C TYR A 82 -3.66 18.69 -2.87
N PHE A 83 -2.83 17.67 -3.11
CA PHE A 83 -3.03 16.33 -2.54
C PHE A 83 -3.12 16.39 -1.01
N GLY A 84 -2.26 17.21 -0.40
CA GLY A 84 -2.15 17.39 1.04
C GLY A 84 -0.86 16.79 1.58
N ARG A 85 -0.72 16.81 2.91
CA ARG A 85 0.43 16.20 3.59
C ARG A 85 0.17 14.74 3.89
N ILE A 86 1.19 13.91 3.71
CA ILE A 86 1.14 12.50 4.11
C ILE A 86 1.55 12.43 5.57
N THR A 87 0.63 12.02 6.43
CA THR A 87 0.91 11.84 7.86
C THR A 87 1.90 10.70 8.07
N GLU A 88 3.05 11.02 8.65
CA GLU A 88 4.08 10.05 8.95
C GLU A 88 3.71 9.23 10.20
N ARG A 89 4.09 7.95 10.20
CA ARG A 89 3.77 7.02 11.29
C ARG A 89 5.04 6.50 11.92
N VAL A 90 5.11 6.55 13.24
CA VAL A 90 6.20 6.05 14.08
C VAL A 90 5.70 4.81 14.82
N PRO A 91 6.03 3.59 14.36
CA PRO A 91 5.64 2.35 15.03
C PRO A 91 6.22 2.23 16.44
N LEU A 92 5.43 1.64 17.36
CA LEU A 92 5.83 1.43 18.74
C LEU A 92 6.14 -0.05 18.96
N ALA A 93 7.37 -0.37 19.38
CA ALA A 93 7.84 -1.75 19.51
C ALA A 93 6.93 -2.65 20.36
N HIS A 94 6.31 -2.11 21.42
CA HIS A 94 5.41 -2.87 22.29
C HIS A 94 4.16 -3.44 21.58
N SER A 95 3.81 -2.92 20.41
CA SER A 95 2.70 -3.44 19.60
C SER A 95 3.04 -4.70 18.80
N PHE A 96 4.30 -5.15 18.84
CA PHE A 96 4.80 -6.32 18.14
C PHE A 96 5.16 -7.41 19.14
N ASP A 97 4.22 -8.34 19.37
CA ASP A 97 4.45 -9.52 20.21
C ASP A 97 4.53 -10.79 19.35
N PRO A 98 5.74 -11.33 19.09
CA PRO A 98 5.92 -12.57 18.36
C PRO A 98 5.76 -13.82 19.24
N SER A 99 5.43 -13.70 20.53
CA SER A 99 5.41 -14.81 21.46
C SER A 99 4.19 -15.72 21.29
N LYS A 100 4.35 -17.01 21.58
CA LYS A 100 3.26 -17.98 21.61
C LYS A 100 3.53 -19.12 22.58
N GLY A 101 2.74 -19.20 23.64
CA GLY A 101 2.90 -20.22 24.69
C GLY A 101 4.26 -20.07 25.37
N LYS A 102 5.09 -21.13 25.32
CA LYS A 102 6.44 -21.12 25.91
C LYS A 102 7.53 -20.54 25.00
N ARG A 103 7.19 -20.11 23.78
CA ARG A 103 8.16 -19.57 22.81
C ARG A 103 8.10 -18.05 22.80
N GLU A 104 9.23 -17.41 23.09
CA GLU A 104 9.36 -15.94 23.00
C GLU A 104 9.19 -15.43 21.57
N VAL A 105 9.65 -16.19 20.58
CA VAL A 105 9.48 -15.87 19.16
C VAL A 105 8.89 -17.09 18.44
N LYS A 106 7.67 -16.95 17.94
CA LYS A 106 6.99 -17.95 17.13
C LYS A 106 6.34 -17.29 15.91
N ILE A 107 7.10 -17.30 14.82
CA ILE A 107 6.67 -16.80 13.52
C ILE A 107 6.59 -18.00 12.56
N SER A 108 5.58 -17.99 11.69
CA SER A 108 5.48 -18.95 10.59
C SER A 108 4.55 -18.45 9.51
N SER A 109 4.94 -18.57 8.25
CA SER A 109 4.02 -18.34 7.13
C SER A 109 2.97 -19.45 7.02
N LYS A 110 1.81 -19.09 6.51
CA LYS A 110 0.68 -19.96 6.18
C LYS A 110 0.33 -19.73 4.71
N GLY A 111 1.21 -20.20 3.83
CA GLY A 111 1.13 -19.94 2.40
C GLY A 111 1.54 -18.50 2.03
N LEU A 112 1.00 -18.02 0.92
CA LEU A 112 1.24 -16.67 0.39
C LEU A 112 0.45 -15.57 1.11
N GLN A 113 -0.68 -15.94 1.72
CA GLN A 113 -1.69 -14.97 2.11
C GLN A 113 -1.74 -14.71 3.61
N SER A 114 -0.85 -15.33 4.41
CA SER A 114 -0.95 -15.21 5.85
C SER A 114 0.37 -15.48 6.56
N ILE A 115 0.62 -14.71 7.63
CA ILE A 115 1.74 -14.90 8.55
C ILE A 115 1.17 -15.04 9.97
N ALA A 116 1.46 -16.16 10.62
CA ALA A 116 1.26 -16.29 12.06
C ALA A 116 2.43 -15.59 12.77
N PHE A 117 2.13 -14.56 13.55
CA PHE A 117 3.08 -13.76 14.32
C PHE A 117 2.70 -13.85 15.80
N GLY A 118 3.34 -14.76 16.53
CA GLY A 118 2.98 -15.06 17.90
C GLY A 118 1.56 -15.61 18.03
N THR A 119 0.72 -14.93 18.82
CA THR A 119 -0.71 -15.23 18.95
C THR A 119 -1.56 -14.58 17.86
N HIS A 120 -0.97 -13.71 17.03
CA HIS A 120 -1.66 -12.96 16.00
C HIS A 120 -1.52 -13.58 14.62
N ASN A 121 -2.47 -13.23 13.74
CA ASN A 121 -2.43 -13.57 12.33
C ASN A 121 -2.44 -12.29 11.50
N ILE A 122 -1.47 -12.14 10.62
CA ILE A 122 -1.36 -11.05 9.66
C ILE A 122 -1.90 -11.58 8.33
N ASP A 123 -3.02 -11.02 7.90
CA ASP A 123 -3.62 -11.31 6.61
C ASP A 123 -2.86 -10.56 5.50
N LEU A 124 -2.51 -11.26 4.43
CA LEU A 124 -1.84 -10.75 3.24
C LEU A 124 -2.64 -11.06 1.96
N GLY A 125 -3.90 -11.51 2.08
CA GLY A 125 -4.74 -11.83 0.92
C GLY A 125 -4.87 -10.70 -0.10
N ALA A 126 -4.86 -9.44 0.37
CA ALA A 126 -4.91 -8.24 -0.47
C ALA A 126 -3.52 -7.71 -0.89
N VAL A 127 -2.44 -8.48 -0.68
CA VAL A 127 -1.07 -8.14 -1.11
C VAL A 127 -0.69 -9.07 -2.27
N GLU A 128 -1.44 -8.95 -3.38
CA GLU A 128 -1.42 -9.87 -4.52
C GLU A 128 -0.08 -9.95 -5.26
N GLN A 129 0.82 -8.97 -5.05
CA GLN A 129 2.15 -8.94 -5.68
C GLN A 129 3.16 -9.90 -5.01
N LEU A 130 2.77 -10.56 -3.92
CA LEU A 130 3.53 -11.68 -3.35
C LEU A 130 3.33 -12.92 -4.21
N VAL A 131 4.43 -13.50 -4.68
CA VAL A 131 4.40 -14.62 -5.64
C VAL A 131 5.00 -15.91 -5.09
N ASP A 132 5.77 -15.84 -4.01
CA ASP A 132 6.40 -17.03 -3.41
C ASP A 132 6.29 -17.07 -1.87
N ILE A 133 6.03 -18.26 -1.31
CA ILE A 133 5.93 -18.46 0.14
C ILE A 133 7.23 -18.13 0.88
N SER A 134 8.37 -18.24 0.18
CA SER A 134 9.68 -17.86 0.69
C SER A 134 9.76 -16.35 0.96
N GLN A 135 8.98 -15.52 0.24
CA GLN A 135 8.85 -14.10 0.55
C GLN A 135 8.04 -13.90 1.84
N THR A 136 6.95 -14.63 2.05
CA THR A 136 6.14 -14.48 3.28
C THR A 136 6.87 -14.99 4.51
N ARG A 137 7.72 -16.01 4.38
CA ARG A 137 8.64 -16.43 5.44
C ARG A 137 9.59 -15.30 5.81
N ALA A 138 10.31 -14.76 4.82
CA ALA A 138 11.26 -13.68 5.02
C ALA A 138 10.59 -12.42 5.60
N ILE A 139 9.39 -12.06 5.12
CA ILE A 139 8.63 -10.91 5.66
C ILE A 139 8.24 -11.13 7.12
N GLY A 140 7.82 -12.35 7.50
CA GLY A 140 7.45 -12.65 8.88
C GLY A 140 8.61 -12.37 9.84
N ASP A 141 9.79 -12.89 9.52
CA ASP A 141 10.98 -12.68 10.34
C ASP A 141 11.51 -11.25 10.22
N ALA A 142 11.34 -10.59 9.06
CA ALA A 142 11.65 -9.18 8.87
C ALA A 142 10.81 -8.23 9.73
N ILE A 143 9.54 -8.56 10.00
CA ILE A 143 8.71 -7.77 10.92
C ILE A 143 9.31 -7.80 12.33
N TYR A 144 9.73 -8.98 12.80
CA TYR A 144 10.38 -9.10 14.09
C TYR A 144 11.75 -8.41 14.09
N TYR A 145 12.54 -8.63 13.04
CA TYR A 145 13.83 -7.98 12.86
C TYR A 145 13.70 -6.44 12.92
N ALA A 146 12.68 -5.87 12.28
CA ALA A 146 12.40 -4.43 12.25
C ALA A 146 12.19 -3.80 13.64
N THR A 147 11.78 -4.57 14.65
CA THR A 147 11.56 -4.07 16.01
C THR A 147 12.81 -3.44 16.63
N ARG A 148 14.02 -3.86 16.20
CA ARG A 148 15.30 -3.25 16.63
C ARG A 148 15.45 -1.78 16.23
N TYR A 149 14.72 -1.35 15.19
CA TYR A 149 14.73 0.02 14.69
C TYR A 149 13.58 0.86 15.24
N MET A 150 12.61 0.26 15.94
CA MET A 150 11.43 0.91 16.52
C MET A 150 11.74 1.59 17.85
N ASP A 151 12.58 2.63 17.80
CA ASP A 151 13.00 3.44 18.95
C ASP A 151 11.94 4.48 19.40
N GLY A 152 10.74 4.45 18.81
CA GLY A 152 9.69 5.42 19.04
C GLY A 152 9.98 6.81 18.46
N ARG A 153 10.98 6.95 17.59
CA ARG A 153 11.32 8.19 16.88
C ARG A 153 11.32 8.00 15.36
N ARG A 154 11.84 6.87 14.87
CA ARG A 154 11.92 6.56 13.44
C ARG A 154 10.55 6.31 12.83
N ARG A 155 10.38 6.81 11.60
CA ARG A 155 9.19 6.61 10.78
C ARG A 155 9.18 5.19 10.23
N LEU A 156 8.00 4.67 9.90
CA LEU A 156 7.84 3.36 9.28
C LEU A 156 8.71 3.21 8.03
N ARG A 157 8.79 4.26 7.21
CA ARG A 157 9.65 4.29 6.02
C ARG A 157 11.12 4.06 6.37
N GLU A 158 11.66 4.82 7.32
CA GLU A 158 13.07 4.73 7.75
C GLU A 158 13.39 3.33 8.33
N ILE A 159 12.44 2.74 9.05
CA ILE A 159 12.58 1.38 9.60
C ILE A 159 12.63 0.35 8.47
N VAL A 160 11.73 0.44 7.49
CA VAL A 160 11.71 -0.46 6.33
C VAL A 160 13.00 -0.33 5.51
N GLU A 161 13.45 0.91 5.26
CA GLU A 161 14.70 1.18 4.54
C GLU A 161 15.91 0.60 5.29
N ALA A 162 15.97 0.71 6.62
CA ALA A 162 17.04 0.12 7.42
C ALA A 162 17.07 -1.42 7.33
N VAL A 163 15.91 -2.08 7.37
CA VAL A 163 15.83 -3.54 7.18
C VAL A 163 16.30 -3.95 5.79
N LEU A 164 15.86 -3.25 4.74
CA LEU A 164 16.28 -3.55 3.38
C LEU A 164 17.77 -3.30 3.17
N SER A 165 18.34 -2.26 3.80
CA SER A 165 19.77 -1.98 3.76
C SER A 165 20.59 -3.09 4.41
N ASP A 166 20.14 -3.62 5.55
CA ASP A 166 20.79 -4.78 6.18
C ASP A 166 20.73 -6.02 5.30
N ILE A 167 19.58 -6.28 4.65
CA ILE A 167 19.42 -7.42 3.73
C ILE A 167 20.34 -7.26 2.52
N GLU A 168 20.52 -6.05 2.01
CA GLU A 168 21.43 -5.78 0.89
C GLU A 168 22.89 -6.04 1.27
N GLU A 169 23.30 -5.57 2.44
CA GLU A 169 24.70 -5.68 2.90
C GLU A 169 25.06 -7.11 3.37
N LYS A 170 24.16 -7.77 4.10
CA LYS A 170 24.45 -9.01 4.85
C LYS A 170 23.72 -10.23 4.29
N GLY A 171 22.87 -10.05 3.28
CA GLY A 171 22.02 -11.09 2.73
C GLY A 171 20.76 -11.36 3.58
N LEU A 172 19.88 -12.22 3.05
CA LEU A 172 18.60 -12.55 3.69
C LEU A 172 18.75 -13.26 5.04
N ASP A 173 19.86 -13.96 5.25
CA ASP A 173 20.14 -14.68 6.50
C ASP A 173 20.23 -13.75 7.72
N VAL A 174 20.45 -12.43 7.53
CA VAL A 174 20.44 -11.44 8.62
C VAL A 174 19.13 -11.45 9.42
N LEU A 175 18.03 -11.86 8.80
CA LEU A 175 16.70 -11.90 9.40
C LEU A 175 16.54 -13.03 10.44
N SER A 176 17.46 -14.00 10.47
CA SER A 176 17.39 -15.17 11.35
C SER A 176 18.69 -15.36 12.13
N PRO A 177 18.64 -15.88 13.37
CA PRO A 177 19.84 -16.25 14.13
C PRO A 177 20.57 -17.48 13.56
N ARG A 178 19.98 -18.17 12.58
CA ARG A 178 20.52 -19.36 11.92
C ARG A 178 20.38 -19.22 10.40
N PRO A 179 21.26 -19.82 9.59
CA PRO A 179 21.09 -19.83 8.14
C PRO A 179 19.72 -20.41 7.73
N VAL A 180 19.03 -19.75 6.81
CA VAL A 180 17.70 -20.15 6.33
C VAL A 180 17.71 -20.23 4.80
N GLY A 181 17.63 -21.46 4.28
CA GLY A 181 17.71 -21.72 2.84
C GLY A 181 16.40 -21.49 2.06
N ASP A 182 15.33 -21.02 2.70
CA ASP A 182 13.99 -20.88 2.10
C ASP A 182 13.41 -19.46 2.22
N TYR A 183 14.29 -18.45 2.27
CA TYR A 183 13.93 -17.04 2.11
C TYR A 183 14.04 -16.59 0.66
N ALA A 184 13.12 -15.71 0.25
CA ALA A 184 13.20 -14.98 -1.00
C ALA A 184 13.08 -13.47 -0.73
N ARG A 185 13.73 -12.69 -1.60
CA ARG A 185 13.73 -11.23 -1.50
C ARG A 185 12.32 -10.67 -1.72
N PHE A 186 12.00 -9.62 -0.97
CA PHE A 186 10.74 -8.87 -1.02
C PHE A 186 11.03 -7.36 -1.12
N ARG A 187 10.05 -6.55 -1.53
CA ARG A 187 10.22 -5.09 -1.58
C ARG A 187 9.76 -4.47 -0.26
N GLY A 188 10.20 -3.24 0.00
CA GLY A 188 9.77 -2.49 1.19
C GLY A 188 8.26 -2.29 1.27
N LEU A 189 7.57 -2.26 0.12
CA LEU A 189 6.11 -2.16 0.06
C LEU A 189 5.43 -3.36 0.71
N GLU A 190 5.90 -4.59 0.47
CA GLU A 190 5.33 -5.79 1.09
C GLU A 190 5.58 -5.81 2.61
N LEU A 191 6.78 -5.45 3.05
CA LEU A 191 7.10 -5.36 4.48
C LEU A 191 6.23 -4.30 5.18
N ALA A 192 6.13 -3.10 4.60
CA ALA A 192 5.27 -2.04 5.12
C ALA A 192 3.80 -2.48 5.13
N ALA A 193 3.33 -3.14 4.07
CA ALA A 193 1.97 -3.65 3.95
C ALA A 193 1.64 -4.69 5.03
N ALA A 194 2.57 -5.59 5.35
CA ALA A 194 2.41 -6.60 6.39
C ALA A 194 2.40 -5.97 7.78
N ILE A 195 3.33 -5.05 8.07
CA ILE A 195 3.34 -4.27 9.32
C ILE A 195 1.99 -3.54 9.51
N ASN A 196 1.50 -2.88 8.47
CA ASN A 196 0.23 -2.13 8.50
C ASN A 196 -1.01 -3.01 8.75
N ARG A 197 -0.90 -4.33 8.55
CA ARG A 197 -1.99 -5.30 8.74
C ARG A 197 -1.87 -6.07 10.06
N LEU A 198 -0.82 -5.84 10.85
CA LEU A 198 -0.75 -6.35 12.20
C LEU A 198 -1.79 -5.63 13.08
N ARG A 199 -2.79 -6.37 13.57
CA ARG A 199 -3.94 -5.80 14.29
C ARG A 199 -3.58 -5.07 15.58
N THR A 200 -2.49 -5.44 16.22
CA THR A 200 -1.99 -4.81 17.45
C THR A 200 -1.20 -3.53 17.20
N LEU A 201 -0.84 -3.24 15.94
CA LEU A 201 0.01 -2.11 15.55
C LEU A 201 -0.43 -0.82 16.23
N SER A 202 0.49 -0.24 17.00
CA SER A 202 0.33 1.07 17.62
C SER A 202 1.36 2.02 17.03
N VAL A 203 0.90 3.21 16.62
CA VAL A 203 1.74 4.22 15.99
C VAL A 203 1.54 5.59 16.65
N ARG A 204 2.60 6.40 16.69
CA ARG A 204 2.48 7.85 16.85
C ARG A 204 2.42 8.51 15.49
N GLN A 205 1.48 9.41 15.29
CA GLN A 205 1.37 10.19 14.06
C GLN A 205 2.17 11.49 14.18
N ARG A 206 2.87 11.86 13.11
CA ARG A 206 3.52 13.16 12.96
C ARG A 206 3.00 13.82 11.68
N PRO A 207 2.47 15.05 11.77
CA PRO A 207 2.05 15.80 10.60
C PRO A 207 3.23 16.24 9.71
#